data_AF-A0A382G4A2-F1
#
_entry.id   AF-A0A382G4A2-F1
#
_cell.length_a   1.000
_cell.length_b   1.000
_cell.length_c   1.000
_cell.angle_alpha   90.00
_cell.angle_beta   90.00
_cell.angle_gamma   90.00
#
_symmetry.space_group_name_H-M   'P 1'
#
loop_
_entity.id
_entity.type
_entity.pdbx_description
1 polymer ?
#
loop_
_entity_poly.entity_id
_entity_poly.type
_entity_poly.pdbx_seq_one_letter_code
_entity_poly.pdbx_strand_id
1 'polypeptide(L)'
;MYVGVQGIGTSKIELEFLRRHGVTHMDSNADAGNLDELVQQRETAAAAGVNLEMIHIPLAESIPLAVEPQRDQDIDEICRWIENAGKSGLRGLNYNFSTVGYART
;
A
#
# COMPACT_ATOMS: atom_id res chain seq x y z
N MET A 1 13.08 -0.56 -18.81
CA MET A 1 13.07 -1.43 -17.61
C MET A 1 12.20 -0.74 -16.56
N TYR A 2 11.28 -1.45 -15.93
CA TYR A 2 10.37 -0.91 -14.92
C TYR A 2 10.85 -1.41 -13.55
N VAL A 3 11.45 -0.51 -12.76
CA VAL A 3 12.08 -0.85 -11.47
C VAL A 3 11.31 -0.19 -10.35
N GLY A 4 10.83 -1.02 -9.41
CA GLY A 4 10.16 -0.57 -8.20
C GLY A 4 10.87 -1.03 -6.94
N VAL A 5 10.47 -0.44 -5.81
CA VAL A 5 10.89 -0.80 -4.46
C VAL A 5 9.66 -0.97 -3.58
N GLN A 6 9.81 -1.71 -2.47
CA GLN A 6 8.72 -1.96 -1.54
C GLN A 6 8.99 -1.36 -0.16
N GLY A 7 7.92 -0.91 0.51
CA GLY A 7 7.90 -0.56 1.93
C GLY A 7 8.71 0.68 2.31
N ILE A 8 8.92 1.61 1.39
CA ILE A 8 9.65 2.87 1.66
C ILE A 8 8.67 4.02 1.89
N GLY A 9 9.04 4.95 2.77
CA GLY A 9 8.26 6.15 3.04
C GLY A 9 8.45 7.25 1.99
N THR A 10 7.65 8.31 2.11
CA THR A 10 7.70 9.48 1.23
C THR A 10 8.46 10.66 1.86
N SER A 11 9.37 10.41 2.81
CA SER A 11 10.23 11.50 3.29
C SER A 11 11.17 11.97 2.18
N LYS A 12 11.61 13.23 2.27
CA LYS A 12 12.53 13.81 1.29
C LYS A 12 13.80 12.97 1.12
N ILE A 13 14.37 12.47 2.22
CA ILE A 13 15.61 11.68 2.19
C ILE A 13 15.39 10.37 1.43
N GLU A 14 14.28 9.67 1.70
CA GLU A 14 13.93 8.42 1.02
C GLU A 14 13.69 8.63 -0.47
N LEU A 15 12.89 9.63 -0.85
CA LEU A 15 12.57 9.89 -2.25
C LEU A 15 13.82 10.30 -3.06
N GLU A 16 14.68 11.14 -2.50
CA GLU A 16 15.95 11.47 -3.15
C GLU A 16 16.89 10.26 -3.25
N PHE A 17 16.88 9.36 -2.26
CA PHE A 17 17.64 8.11 -2.32
C PHE A 17 17.18 7.25 -3.51
N LEU A 18 15.87 7.06 -3.71
CA LEU A 18 15.33 6.31 -4.84
C LEU A 18 15.75 6.92 -6.18
N ARG A 19 15.58 8.24 -6.33
CA ARG A 19 15.95 8.97 -7.54
C ARG A 19 17.43 8.84 -7.88
N ARG A 20 18.32 8.94 -6.88
CA ARG A 20 19.78 8.77 -7.07
C ARG A 20 20.15 7.38 -7.59
N HIS A 21 19.33 6.36 -7.33
CA HIS A 21 19.57 4.98 -7.77
C HIS A 21 18.72 4.57 -8.98
N GLY A 22 18.05 5.52 -9.65
CA GLY A 22 17.24 5.25 -10.83
C GLY A 22 15.93 4.49 -10.56
N VAL A 23 15.48 4.45 -9.30
CA VAL A 23 14.18 3.88 -8.93
C VAL A 23 13.13 4.99 -8.96
N THR A 24 12.06 4.76 -9.72
CA THR A 24 10.98 5.76 -9.95
C THR A 24 9.59 5.22 -9.65
N HIS A 25 9.49 4.02 -9.10
CA HIS A 25 8.24 3.36 -8.74
C HIS A 25 8.38 2.82 -7.32
N MET A 26 7.34 2.95 -6.51
CA MET A 26 7.36 2.48 -5.12
C MET A 26 5.99 2.00 -4.67
N ASP A 27 6.00 1.14 -3.67
CA ASP A 27 4.89 0.98 -2.75
C ASP A 27 5.26 1.49 -1.34
N SER A 28 4.25 1.75 -0.51
CA SER A 28 4.42 2.22 0.87
C SER A 28 3.55 1.44 1.86
N ASN A 29 3.62 1.82 3.13
CA ASN A 29 2.77 1.29 4.21
C ASN A 29 1.72 2.32 4.68
N ALA A 30 1.24 3.18 3.77
CA ALA A 30 0.19 4.14 4.09
C ALA A 30 -1.10 3.44 4.55
N ASP A 31 -1.86 4.10 5.42
CA ASP A 31 -3.14 3.56 5.89
C ASP A 31 -4.19 3.53 4.77
N ALA A 32 -4.59 2.34 4.34
CA ALA A 32 -5.62 2.14 3.33
C ALA A 32 -7.02 2.66 3.76
N GLY A 33 -7.24 2.81 5.06
CA GLY A 33 -8.43 3.42 5.64
C GLY A 33 -8.49 4.94 5.48
N ASN A 34 -7.34 5.59 5.21
CA ASN A 34 -7.20 7.04 5.20
C ASN A 34 -6.99 7.59 3.77
N LEU A 35 -8.07 7.88 3.07
CA LEU A 35 -8.02 8.38 1.69
C LEU A 35 -7.16 9.64 1.52
N ASP A 36 -7.26 10.59 2.45
CA ASP A 36 -6.52 11.86 2.36
C ASP A 36 -5.01 11.63 2.47
N GLU A 37 -4.60 10.71 3.35
CA GLU A 37 -3.20 10.30 3.46
C GLU A 37 -2.69 9.63 2.18
N LEU A 38 -3.48 8.73 1.57
CA LEU A 38 -3.10 8.09 0.30
C LEU A 38 -2.86 9.13 -0.81
N VAL A 39 -3.75 10.11 -0.91
CA VAL A 39 -3.62 11.21 -1.88
C VAL A 39 -2.38 12.05 -1.58
N GLN A 40 -2.19 12.45 -0.32
CA GLN A 40 -1.05 13.27 0.10
C GLN A 40 0.30 12.58 -0.17
N GLN A 41 0.44 11.30 0.18
CA GLN A 41 1.67 10.54 -0.05
C GLN A 41 1.96 10.39 -1.54
N ARG A 42 0.93 10.11 -2.36
CA ARG A 42 1.08 10.01 -3.82
C ARG A 42 1.55 11.32 -4.42
N GLU A 43 0.96 12.45 -4.01
CA GLU A 43 1.37 13.79 -4.47
C GLU A 43 2.80 14.14 -4.03
N THR A 44 3.17 13.78 -2.80
CA THR A 44 4.52 14.00 -2.26
C THR A 44 5.57 13.21 -3.07
N ALA A 45 5.31 11.94 -3.36
CA ALA A 45 6.19 11.11 -4.18
C ALA A 45 6.28 11.66 -5.62
N ALA A 46 5.14 12.01 -6.22
CA ALA A 46 5.08 12.54 -7.58
C ALA A 46 5.87 13.85 -7.74
N ALA A 47 5.80 14.74 -6.74
CA ALA A 47 6.59 15.98 -6.71
C ALA A 47 8.12 15.72 -6.70
N ALA A 48 8.56 14.56 -6.21
CA ALA A 48 9.96 14.12 -6.25
C ALA A 48 10.31 13.28 -7.50
N GLY A 49 9.37 13.09 -8.44
CA GLY A 49 9.57 12.28 -9.63
C GLY A 49 9.60 10.76 -9.37
N VAL A 50 8.88 10.32 -8.33
CA VAL A 50 8.66 8.91 -7.97
C VAL A 50 7.15 8.62 -7.98
N ASN A 51 6.74 7.52 -8.56
CA ASN A 51 5.33 7.10 -8.57
C ASN A 51 5.05 6.17 -7.39
N LEU A 52 4.22 6.61 -6.44
CA LEU A 52 3.60 5.71 -5.46
C LEU A 52 2.42 5.02 -6.15
N GLU A 53 2.52 3.72 -6.34
CA GLU A 53 1.55 2.99 -7.15
C GLU A 53 0.74 1.97 -6.37
N MET A 54 1.29 1.44 -5.28
CA MET A 54 0.64 0.43 -4.44
C MET A 54 0.91 0.72 -2.97
N ILE A 55 0.17 0.05 -2.10
CA ILE A 55 0.43 0.03 -0.65
C ILE A 55 0.31 -1.39 -0.13
N HIS A 56 0.96 -1.67 1.00
CA HIS A 56 0.77 -2.92 1.72
C HIS A 56 -0.44 -2.83 2.66
N ILE A 57 -1.33 -3.82 2.59
CA ILE A 57 -2.43 -3.99 3.53
C ILE A 57 -2.24 -5.27 4.35
N PRO A 58 -2.59 -5.27 5.65
CA PRO A 58 -2.72 -6.49 6.42
C PRO A 58 -3.97 -7.26 5.98
N LEU A 59 -3.95 -8.57 6.14
CA LEU A 59 -5.15 -9.39 6.01
C LEU A 59 -5.54 -9.92 7.38
N ALA A 60 -6.78 -9.66 7.81
CA ALA A 60 -7.28 -10.11 9.10
C ALA A 60 -7.40 -11.63 9.14
N GLU A 61 -7.01 -12.25 10.26
CA GLU A 61 -7.04 -13.72 10.44
C GLU A 61 -8.47 -14.30 10.41
N SER A 62 -9.49 -13.48 10.70
CA SER A 62 -10.89 -13.89 10.62
C SER A 62 -11.28 -14.41 9.23
N ILE A 63 -10.60 -13.92 8.19
CA ILE A 63 -10.83 -14.26 6.78
C ILE A 63 -10.36 -15.69 6.47
N PRO A 64 -9.06 -16.04 6.58
CA PRO A 64 -8.61 -17.41 6.38
C PRO A 64 -9.22 -18.42 7.35
N LEU A 65 -9.54 -18.00 8.58
CA LEU A 65 -10.05 -18.89 9.62
C LEU A 65 -11.59 -18.98 9.67
N ALA A 66 -12.28 -18.27 8.79
CA ALA A 66 -13.73 -18.22 8.70
C ALA A 66 -14.44 -17.92 10.04
N VAL A 67 -13.91 -16.96 10.81
CA VAL A 67 -14.45 -16.59 12.13
C VAL A 67 -15.66 -15.68 11.97
N GLU A 68 -16.87 -16.19 12.20
CA GLU A 68 -18.11 -15.40 12.10
C GLU A 68 -18.48 -14.73 13.43
N PRO A 69 -19.04 -13.50 13.42
CA PRO A 69 -19.35 -12.65 12.26
C PRO A 69 -18.19 -11.77 11.78
N GLN A 70 -17.02 -11.84 12.44
CA GLN A 70 -15.89 -10.95 12.21
C GLN A 70 -15.37 -11.00 10.76
N ARG A 71 -15.38 -12.18 10.14
CA ARG A 71 -15.00 -12.41 8.75
C ARG A 71 -15.68 -11.42 7.82
N ASP A 72 -17.00 -11.28 7.94
CA ASP A 72 -17.78 -10.49 7.00
C ASP A 72 -17.50 -8.99 7.19
N GLN A 73 -17.29 -8.55 8.44
CA GLN A 73 -16.89 -7.17 8.76
C GLN A 73 -15.51 -6.82 8.20
N ASP A 74 -14.55 -7.74 8.33
CA ASP A 74 -13.19 -7.53 7.83
C ASP A 74 -13.15 -7.56 6.29
N ILE A 75 -14.01 -8.36 5.65
CA ILE A 75 -14.19 -8.33 4.19
C ILE A 75 -14.76 -6.98 3.73
N ASP A 76 -15.77 -6.45 4.43
CA ASP A 76 -16.34 -5.13 4.13
C ASP A 76 -15.28 -4.01 4.26
N GLU A 77 -14.40 -4.12 5.26
CA GLU A 77 -13.28 -3.20 5.42
C GLU A 77 -12.27 -3.26 4.24
N ILE A 78 -11.91 -4.45 3.78
CA ILE A 78 -11.05 -4.61 2.59
C ILE A 78 -11.71 -4.02 1.34
N CYS A 79 -13.02 -4.22 1.16
CA CYS A 79 -13.76 -3.59 0.06
C CYS A 79 -13.65 -2.06 0.11
N ARG A 80 -13.81 -1.46 1.31
CA ARG A 80 -13.60 -0.02 1.51
C ARG A 80 -12.18 0.43 1.17
N TRP A 81 -11.17 -0.35 1.55
CA TRP A 81 -9.77 -0.06 1.20
C TRP A 81 -9.52 -0.12 -0.32
N ILE A 82 -10.12 -1.08 -1.02
CA ILE A 82 -10.06 -1.16 -2.49
C ILE A 82 -10.67 0.10 -3.13
N GLU A 83 -11.81 0.57 -2.62
CA GLU A 83 -12.40 1.83 -3.10
C GLU A 83 -11.49 3.04 -2.85
N ASN A 84 -10.90 3.14 -1.66
CA ASN A 84 -9.97 4.22 -1.32
C ASN A 84 -8.72 4.20 -2.22
N ALA A 85 -8.17 3.01 -2.50
CA ALA A 85 -7.06 2.85 -3.44
C ALA A 85 -7.44 3.36 -4.85
N GLY A 86 -8.64 3.00 -5.34
CA GLY A 86 -9.14 3.51 -6.62
C GLY A 86 -9.33 5.03 -6.64
N LYS A 87 -9.94 5.61 -5.60
CA LYS A 87 -10.17 7.06 -5.46
C LYS A 87 -8.85 7.84 -5.34
N SER A 88 -7.85 7.28 -4.66
CA SER A 88 -6.50 7.83 -4.54
C SER A 88 -5.62 7.54 -5.76
N GLY A 89 -6.12 6.89 -6.81
CA GLY A 89 -5.36 6.61 -8.03
C GLY A 89 -4.20 5.64 -7.85
N LEU A 90 -4.16 4.86 -6.77
CA LEU A 90 -3.26 3.72 -6.64
C LEU A 90 -3.69 2.62 -7.62
N ARG A 91 -2.72 1.88 -8.16
CA ARG A 91 -2.98 0.77 -9.11
C ARG A 91 -3.35 -0.53 -8.42
N GLY A 92 -3.09 -0.68 -7.12
CA GLY A 92 -3.41 -1.90 -6.39
C GLY A 92 -2.92 -1.95 -4.94
N LEU A 93 -3.22 -3.08 -4.29
CA LEU A 93 -2.89 -3.37 -2.90
C LEU A 93 -2.04 -4.64 -2.85
N ASN A 94 -0.93 -4.58 -2.13
CA ASN A 94 -0.09 -5.73 -1.83
C ASN A 94 -0.55 -6.35 -0.52
N TYR A 95 -0.77 -7.66 -0.51
CA TYR A 95 -1.17 -8.40 0.69
C TYR A 95 -0.52 -9.79 0.67
N ASN A 96 -0.59 -10.48 1.80
CA ASN A 96 -0.21 -11.88 1.89
C ASN A 96 -1.31 -12.68 2.59
N PHE A 97 -1.36 -13.97 2.28
CA PHE A 97 -2.25 -14.95 2.92
C PHE A 97 -1.39 -15.95 3.71
N SER A 98 -0.41 -15.43 4.44
CA SER A 98 0.58 -16.22 5.17
C SER A 98 0.20 -16.32 6.64
N THR A 99 0.40 -17.50 7.23
CA THR A 99 0.26 -17.68 8.69
C THR A 99 1.44 -17.10 9.47
N VAL A 100 2.53 -16.72 8.78
CA VAL A 100 3.64 -15.98 9.38
C VAL A 100 3.44 -14.49 9.12
N GLY A 101 3.47 -13.67 10.18
CA GLY A 101 3.06 -12.25 10.19
C GLY A 101 3.98 -11.26 9.47
N TYR A 102 4.66 -11.68 8.42
CA TYR A 102 5.49 -10.83 7.57
C TYR A 102 5.21 -11.10 6.09
N ALA A 103 5.32 -10.06 5.27
CA ALA A 103 5.19 -10.20 3.82
C ALA A 103 6.32 -11.09 3.28
N ARG A 104 5.95 -12.02 2.39
CA ARG A 104 6.91 -12.78 1.57
C ARG A 104 6.76 -12.28 0.14
N THR A 105 7.81 -11.64 -0.38
CA THR A 105 7.90 -11.15 -1.76
C THR A 105 9.08 -11.78 -2.47
#